data_AF-A0A8H6ZEA7-F1
#
_entry.id   AF-A0A8H6ZEA7-F1
#
_cell.length_a   1.000
_cell.length_b   1.000
_cell.length_c   1.000
_cell.angle_alpha   90.00
_cell.angle_beta   90.00
_cell.angle_gamma   90.00
#
_symmetry.space_group_name_H-M   'P 1'
#
loop_
_entity.id
_entity.type
_entity.pdbx_description
1 polymer ?
#
loop_
_entity_poly.entity_id
_entity_poly.type
_entity_poly.pdbx_seq_one_letter_code
_entity_poly.pdbx_strand_id
1 'polypeptide(L)'
;MNLCRPMFTLVTHLHLFDFMPIGSGPKMVPWLSFLASLPSLTHLAVIAAVREASELFASCKKLEVLVNLHGSWGPFPPDNQDLTSVDDARFVYIRVDWEYADDWVIGVNGGMDFWARADAFVAMKRRGEIKPSSRCWIQAEDRI
;
A
#
# COMPACT_ATOMS: atom_id res chain seq x y z
N MET A 1 10.63 -18.78 -6.18
CA MET A 1 10.41 -19.07 -4.74
C MET A 1 8.98 -19.55 -4.58
N ASN A 2 8.73 -20.69 -3.93
CA ASN A 2 7.37 -21.23 -3.75
C ASN A 2 6.79 -20.76 -2.40
N LEU A 3 5.79 -19.88 -2.43
CA LEU A 3 5.13 -19.34 -1.25
C LEU A 3 3.95 -20.17 -0.75
N CYS A 4 3.58 -21.24 -1.42
CA CYS A 4 2.57 -22.18 -0.92
C CYS A 4 3.10 -23.01 0.28
N ARG A 5 4.28 -22.66 0.82
CA ARG A 5 4.80 -23.26 2.03
C ARG A 5 3.92 -22.87 3.23
N PRO A 6 3.69 -23.78 4.18
CA PRO A 6 2.88 -23.51 5.37
C PRO A 6 3.28 -22.25 6.15
N MET A 7 4.55 -21.86 6.13
CA MET A 7 5.03 -20.67 6.84
C MET A 7 4.47 -19.34 6.30
N PHE A 8 4.01 -19.30 5.04
CA PHE A 8 3.49 -18.07 4.42
C PHE A 8 1.95 -18.02 4.39
N THR A 9 1.25 -19.08 4.79
CA THR A 9 -0.22 -19.13 4.73
C THR A 9 -0.89 -18.19 5.72
N LEU A 10 -0.14 -17.68 6.70
CA LEU A 10 -0.62 -16.75 7.73
C LEU A 10 -0.22 -15.30 7.44
N VAL A 11 0.51 -15.03 6.36
CA VAL A 11 0.90 -13.66 6.00
C VAL A 11 -0.33 -12.92 5.50
N THR A 12 -0.80 -11.96 6.30
CA THR A 12 -1.92 -11.07 5.98
C THR A 12 -1.46 -9.69 5.54
N HIS A 13 -0.35 -9.21 6.10
CA HIS A 13 0.26 -7.92 5.79
C HIS A 13 1.63 -8.15 5.16
N LEU A 14 1.86 -7.52 4.01
CA LEU A 14 3.14 -7.56 3.32
C LEU A 14 3.54 -6.15 2.89
N HIS A 15 4.77 -5.78 3.24
CA HIS A 15 5.38 -4.54 2.79
C HIS A 15 6.58 -4.89 1.90
N LEU A 16 6.55 -4.45 0.65
CA LEU A 16 7.64 -4.61 -0.31
C LEU A 16 8.46 -3.31 -0.36
N PHE A 17 9.55 -3.27 0.42
CA PHE A 17 10.50 -2.15 0.46
C PHE A 17 11.72 -2.41 -0.45
N ASP A 18 12.37 -1.36 -0.97
CA ASP A 18 13.72 -1.37 -1.58
C ASP A 18 14.01 -2.29 -2.78
N PHE A 19 13.06 -3.06 -3.31
CA PHE A 19 13.34 -4.01 -4.40
C PHE A 19 13.29 -3.41 -5.82
N MET A 20 12.94 -2.13 -5.98
CA MET A 20 12.79 -1.52 -7.30
C MET A 20 13.88 -0.46 -7.53
N PRO A 21 14.83 -0.68 -8.46
CA PRO A 21 15.82 0.33 -8.80
C PRO A 21 15.12 1.64 -9.20
N ILE A 22 15.42 2.69 -8.45
CA ILE A 22 14.93 4.04 -8.68
C ILE A 22 15.26 4.42 -10.13
N GLY A 23 14.23 4.73 -10.93
CA GLY A 23 14.39 5.27 -12.28
C GLY A 23 14.32 4.27 -13.45
N SER A 24 14.23 2.96 -13.20
CA SER A 24 14.04 1.95 -14.28
C SER A 24 13.24 0.73 -13.82
N GLY A 25 12.38 0.93 -12.81
CA GLY A 25 11.75 -0.13 -12.03
C GLY A 25 11.22 -1.28 -12.91
N PRO A 26 11.59 -2.54 -12.62
CA PRO A 26 10.95 -3.68 -13.26
C PRO A 26 9.45 -3.55 -13.01
N LYS A 27 8.64 -3.72 -14.06
CA LYS A 27 7.18 -3.76 -13.94
C LYS A 27 6.80 -4.66 -12.76
N MET A 28 5.77 -4.34 -11.98
CA MET A 28 5.29 -5.23 -10.91
C MET A 28 4.81 -6.60 -11.43
N VAL A 29 4.58 -6.70 -12.74
CA VAL A 29 4.04 -7.88 -13.43
C VAL A 29 4.68 -9.23 -13.03
N PRO A 30 6.02 -9.39 -12.91
CA PRO A 30 6.62 -10.65 -12.50
C PRO A 30 6.28 -11.07 -11.06
N TRP A 31 5.87 -10.12 -10.21
CA TRP A 31 5.52 -10.35 -8.80
C TRP A 31 4.02 -10.53 -8.57
N LEU A 32 3.16 -10.18 -9.53
CA LEU A 32 1.71 -10.32 -9.38
C LEU A 32 1.32 -11.78 -9.13
N SER A 33 1.90 -12.71 -9.87
CA SER A 33 1.66 -14.15 -9.68
C SER A 33 2.15 -14.63 -8.32
N PHE A 34 3.25 -14.06 -7.82
CA PHE A 34 3.79 -14.34 -6.50
C PHE A 34 2.86 -13.84 -5.39
N LEU A 35 2.40 -12.59 -5.47
CA LEU A 35 1.50 -11.99 -4.49
C LEU A 35 0.12 -12.68 -4.47
N ALA A 36 -0.43 -13.00 -5.64
CA ALA A 36 -1.69 -13.72 -5.76
C ALA A 36 -1.63 -15.14 -5.17
N SER A 37 -0.43 -15.72 -5.01
CA SER A 37 -0.25 -17.04 -4.40
C SER A 37 -0.33 -17.04 -2.86
N LEU A 38 -0.32 -15.86 -2.22
CA LEU A 38 -0.45 -15.74 -0.76
C LEU A 38 -1.94 -15.83 -0.37
N PRO A 39 -2.39 -16.95 0.22
CA PRO A 39 -3.81 -17.24 0.35
C PRO A 39 -4.53 -16.39 1.40
N SER A 40 -3.80 -15.68 2.25
CA SER A 40 -4.35 -14.87 3.35
C SER A 40 -3.96 -13.40 3.25
N LEU A 41 -3.32 -12.98 2.16
CA LEU A 41 -2.87 -11.60 1.99
C LEU A 41 -4.08 -10.67 1.83
N THR A 42 -4.25 -9.77 2.80
CA THR A 42 -5.31 -8.76 2.84
C THR A 42 -4.76 -7.34 2.74
N HIS A 43 -3.52 -7.12 3.15
CA HIS A 43 -2.86 -5.82 3.19
C HIS A 43 -1.53 -5.85 2.46
N LEU A 44 -1.37 -4.95 1.49
CA LEU A 44 -0.15 -4.85 0.70
C LEU A 44 0.32 -3.41 0.66
N ALA A 45 1.59 -3.18 0.98
CA ALA A 45 2.26 -1.89 0.84
C ALA A 45 3.37 -2.01 -0.20
N VAL A 46 3.38 -1.10 -1.16
CA VAL A 46 4.34 -1.06 -2.27
C VAL A 46 4.82 0.36 -2.52
N ILE A 47 6.02 0.48 -3.05
CA ILE A 47 6.52 1.72 -3.66
C ILE A 47 6.44 1.51 -5.18
N ALA A 48 5.27 1.76 -5.77
CA ALA A 48 4.99 1.39 -7.16
C ALA A 48 4.24 2.48 -7.93
N ALA A 49 4.22 2.36 -9.26
CA ALA A 49 3.42 3.25 -10.08
C ALA A 49 1.93 2.93 -9.88
N VAL A 50 1.12 3.97 -9.73
CA VAL A 50 -0.34 3.89 -9.53
C VAL A 50 -1.05 3.02 -10.57
N ARG A 51 -0.51 2.98 -11.80
CA ARG A 51 -1.05 2.20 -12.92
C ARG A 51 -1.14 0.70 -12.65
N GLU A 52 -0.34 0.16 -11.75
CA GLU A 52 -0.27 -1.28 -11.46
C GLU A 52 -1.28 -1.70 -10.37
N ALA A 53 -1.93 -0.73 -9.71
CA ALA A 53 -2.88 -1.01 -8.62
C ALA A 53 -4.10 -1.82 -9.09
N SER A 54 -4.63 -1.53 -10.28
CA SER A 54 -5.78 -2.25 -10.84
C SER A 54 -5.46 -3.73 -11.11
N GLU A 55 -4.26 -4.04 -11.58
CA GLU A 55 -3.80 -5.41 -11.82
C GLU A 55 -3.61 -6.19 -10.51
N LEU A 56 -3.13 -5.52 -9.46
CA LEU A 56 -3.03 -6.09 -8.12
C LEU A 56 -4.41 -6.47 -7.57
N PHE A 57 -5.38 -5.57 -7.67
CA PHE A 57 -6.75 -5.84 -7.26
C PHE A 57 -7.41 -6.96 -8.08
N ALA A 58 -7.08 -7.05 -9.36
CA ALA A 58 -7.56 -8.12 -10.22
C ALA A 58 -6.96 -9.48 -9.82
N SER A 59 -5.71 -9.52 -9.39
CA SER A 59 -4.97 -10.76 -9.11
C SER A 59 -5.13 -11.23 -7.66
N CYS A 60 -5.15 -10.30 -6.70
CA CYS A 60 -5.21 -10.58 -5.26
C CYS A 60 -6.64 -10.39 -4.76
N LYS A 61 -7.50 -11.40 -4.94
CA LYS A 61 -8.95 -11.29 -4.66
C LYS A 61 -9.32 -11.00 -3.20
N LYS A 62 -8.45 -11.35 -2.26
CA LYS A 62 -8.64 -11.08 -0.83
C LYS A 62 -8.03 -9.76 -0.37
N LEU A 63 -7.41 -9.00 -1.27
CA LEU A 63 -6.80 -7.74 -0.91
C LEU A 63 -7.88 -6.74 -0.51
N GLU A 64 -7.78 -6.26 0.73
CA GLU A 64 -8.70 -5.32 1.37
C GLU A 64 -8.12 -3.90 1.39
N VAL A 65 -6.79 -3.79 1.49
CA VAL A 65 -6.05 -2.53 1.51
C VAL A 65 -4.80 -2.64 0.64
N LEU A 66 -4.64 -1.69 -0.28
CA LEU A 66 -3.41 -1.48 -1.04
C LEU A 66 -2.86 -0.10 -0.71
N VAL A 67 -1.71 -0.07 -0.04
CA VAL A 67 -0.98 1.15 0.29
C VAL A 67 0.10 1.39 -0.75
N ASN A 68 0.02 2.53 -1.44
CA ASN A 68 1.10 3.03 -2.29
C ASN A 68 1.89 4.07 -1.51
N LEU A 69 3.10 3.69 -1.09
CA LEU A 69 4.01 4.50 -0.30
C LEU A 69 4.86 5.37 -1.22
N HIS A 70 4.94 6.66 -0.93
CA HIS A 70 5.76 7.60 -1.69
C HIS A 70 6.71 8.37 -0.78
N GLY A 71 8.01 8.18 -1.01
CA GLY A 71 9.06 8.94 -0.33
C GLY A 71 9.32 10.30 -0.97
N SER A 72 9.90 11.23 -0.21
CA SER A 72 10.31 12.57 -0.66
C SER A 72 11.52 12.61 -1.59
N TRP A 73 12.18 11.47 -1.83
CA TRP A 73 13.48 11.40 -2.52
C TRP A 73 13.41 10.93 -3.98
N GLY A 74 12.19 10.75 -4.52
CA GLY A 74 11.99 10.39 -5.92
C GLY A 74 12.00 11.60 -6.86
N PRO A 75 12.43 11.45 -8.13
CA PRO A 75 12.38 12.52 -9.14
C PRO A 75 10.94 12.91 -9.54
N PHE A 76 9.93 12.21 -9.03
CA PHE A 76 8.53 12.48 -9.32
C PHE A 76 7.93 13.30 -8.18
N PRO A 77 7.58 14.57 -8.40
CA PRO A 77 6.80 15.31 -7.42
C PRO A 77 5.47 14.56 -7.18
N PRO A 78 5.03 14.43 -5.91
CA PRO A 78 3.82 13.68 -5.54
C PRO A 78 2.55 14.15 -6.26
N ASP A 79 2.56 15.37 -6.81
CA ASP A 79 1.39 16.00 -7.42
C ASP A 79 1.14 15.67 -8.89
N ASN A 80 2.12 15.07 -9.59
CA ASN A 80 1.96 14.72 -11.00
C ASN A 80 1.46 13.29 -11.25
N GLN A 81 1.22 12.50 -10.20
CA GLN A 81 0.59 11.20 -10.39
C GLN A 81 -0.91 11.37 -10.55
N ASP A 82 -1.42 11.00 -11.73
CA ASP A 82 -2.84 10.95 -12.01
C ASP A 82 -3.49 9.77 -11.24
N LEU A 83 -3.80 10.03 -9.98
CA LEU A 83 -4.53 9.13 -9.10
C LEU A 83 -6.00 8.99 -9.49
N THR A 84 -6.51 9.85 -10.38
CA THR A 84 -7.90 9.71 -10.86
C THR A 84 -8.11 8.42 -11.65
N SER A 85 -7.02 7.81 -12.12
CA SER A 85 -7.03 6.51 -12.80
C SER A 85 -7.33 5.32 -11.88
N VAL A 86 -7.30 5.47 -10.55
CA VAL A 86 -7.61 4.41 -9.60
C VAL A 86 -8.86 4.77 -8.81
N ASP A 87 -10.00 4.25 -9.27
CA ASP A 87 -11.30 4.36 -8.61
C ASP A 87 -11.62 3.09 -7.82
N ASP A 88 -10.75 2.74 -6.85
CA ASP A 88 -10.95 1.61 -5.95
C ASP A 88 -10.84 2.09 -4.49
N ALA A 89 -11.89 1.85 -3.70
CA ALA A 89 -11.96 2.27 -2.31
C ALA A 89 -10.86 1.66 -1.42
N ARG A 90 -10.24 0.56 -1.85
CA ARG A 90 -9.17 -0.14 -1.14
C ARG A 90 -7.80 0.50 -1.36
N PHE A 91 -7.68 1.40 -2.33
CA PHE A 91 -6.42 2.07 -2.63
C PHE A 91 -6.17 3.23 -1.68
N VAL A 92 -5.00 3.26 -1.07
CA VAL A 92 -4.54 4.34 -0.19
C VAL A 92 -3.17 4.79 -0.68
N TYR A 93 -3.06 6.07 -1.02
CA TYR A 93 -1.77 6.69 -1.25
C TYR A 93 -1.28 7.26 0.08
N ILE A 94 -0.05 6.98 0.50
CA ILE A 94 0.54 7.51 1.73
C ILE A 94 1.90 8.12 1.38
N ARG A 95 2.10 9.38 1.78
CA ARG A 95 3.41 10.01 1.74
C ARG A 95 4.19 9.60 2.98
N VAL A 96 5.38 9.03 2.80
CA VAL A 96 6.25 8.61 3.90
C VAL A 96 7.51 9.45 3.89
N ASP A 97 7.59 10.39 4.82
CA ASP A 97 8.82 11.15 5.06
C ASP A 97 9.63 10.36 6.13
N TRP A 98 10.43 9.38 5.70
CA TRP A 98 11.50 8.61 6.40
C TRP A 98 11.32 8.06 7.84
N GLU A 99 10.22 8.30 8.53
CA GLU A 99 9.98 7.84 9.91
C GLU A 99 9.20 6.51 9.99
N TYR A 100 9.41 5.61 9.01
CA TYR A 100 8.70 4.31 9.00
C TYR A 100 9.04 3.45 10.22
N ALA A 101 10.29 3.49 10.66
CA ALA A 101 10.72 2.73 11.83
C ALA A 101 9.98 3.20 13.08
N ASP A 102 9.83 4.51 13.25
CA ASP A 102 9.12 5.10 14.39
C ASP A 102 7.62 4.78 14.32
N ASP A 103 7.02 4.87 13.14
CA ASP A 103 5.63 4.51 12.93
C ASP A 103 5.34 3.03 13.22
N TRP A 104 6.24 2.14 12.79
CA TRP A 104 6.17 0.72 13.12
C TRP A 104 6.29 0.49 14.64
N VAL A 105 7.24 1.17 15.30
CA VAL A 105 7.40 1.11 16.76
C VAL A 105 6.13 1.59 17.47
N ILE A 106 5.48 2.65 16.99
CA ILE A 106 4.19 3.11 17.51
C ILE A 106 3.15 2.00 17.42
N GLY A 107 3.02 1.35 16.26
CA GLY A 107 2.08 0.23 16.06
C GLY A 107 2.31 -0.95 17.00
N VAL A 108 3.57 -1.36 17.17
CA VAL A 108 3.94 -2.46 18.08
C VAL A 108 3.61 -2.13 19.54
N ASN A 109 3.69 -0.85 19.92
CA ASN A 109 3.33 -0.37 21.26
C ASN A 109 1.82 -0.12 21.42
N GLY A 110 0.98 -0.55 20.47
CA GLY A 110 -0.48 -0.39 20.52
C GLY A 110 -0.97 1.00 20.11
N GLY A 111 -0.08 1.85 19.59
CA GLY A 111 -0.46 3.09 18.94
C GLY A 111 -0.99 2.86 17.53
N MET A 112 -1.37 3.95 16.87
CA MET A 112 -1.91 3.92 15.51
C MET A 112 -0.77 4.06 14.50
N ASP A 113 -0.39 2.97 13.83
CA ASP A 113 0.57 2.96 12.72
C ASP A 113 -0.10 3.28 11.37
N PHE A 114 0.69 3.27 10.29
CA PHE A 114 0.19 3.57 8.95
C PHE A 114 -0.80 2.53 8.44
N TRP A 115 -0.72 1.27 8.90
CA TRP A 115 -1.70 0.24 8.53
C TRP A 115 -3.05 0.57 9.12
N ALA A 116 -3.11 0.86 10.43
CA ALA A 116 -4.33 1.26 11.10
C ALA A 116 -4.95 2.53 10.48
N ARG A 117 -4.13 3.49 10.07
CA ARG A 117 -4.61 4.69 9.36
C ARG A 117 -5.11 4.37 7.95
N ALA A 118 -4.45 3.48 7.22
CA ALA A 118 -4.92 3.01 5.92
C ALA A 118 -6.28 2.31 6.03
N ASP A 119 -6.47 1.45 7.03
CA ASP A 119 -7.74 0.80 7.33
C ASP A 119 -8.85 1.80 7.62
N ALA A 120 -8.58 2.77 8.50
CA ALA A 120 -9.53 3.82 8.82
C ALA A 120 -9.94 4.59 7.55
N PHE A 121 -8.97 4.92 6.69
CA PHE A 121 -9.21 5.66 5.45
C PHE A 121 -10.03 4.84 4.43
N VAL A 122 -9.72 3.56 4.24
CA VAL A 122 -10.52 2.65 3.41
C VAL A 122 -11.94 2.53 3.95
N ALA A 123 -12.10 2.46 5.27
CA ALA A 123 -13.42 2.42 5.89
C ALA A 123 -14.22 3.70 5.62
N MET A 124 -13.60 4.88 5.71
CA MET A 124 -14.23 6.17 5.34
C MET A 124 -14.67 6.19 3.86
N LYS A 125 -13.82 5.70 2.95
CA LYS A 125 -14.16 5.55 1.52
C LYS A 125 -15.37 4.63 1.32
N ARG A 126 -15.37 3.46 1.96
CA ARG A 126 -16.46 2.48 1.86
C ARG A 126 -17.79 3.03 2.41
N ARG A 127 -17.74 3.93 3.40
CA ARG A 127 -18.92 4.63 3.95
C ARG A 127 -19.37 5.83 3.10
N GLY A 128 -18.60 6.23 2.08
CA GLY A 128 -18.90 7.39 1.23
C GLY A 128 -18.64 8.74 1.91
N GLU A 129 -17.92 8.76 3.03
CA GLU A 129 -17.52 10.00 3.72
C GLU A 129 -16.48 10.79 2.91
N ILE A 130 -15.67 10.07 2.12
CA ILE A 130 -14.67 10.62 1.21
C ILE A 130 -14.74 9.89 -0.13
N LYS A 131 -14.24 10.54 -1.19
CA LYS A 131 -14.24 9.93 -2.54
C LYS A 131 -13.23 8.78 -2.62
N PRO A 132 -13.49 7.72 -3.39
CA PRO A 132 -12.52 6.64 -3.58
C PRO A 132 -11.17 7.11 -4.14
N SER A 133 -11.19 8.10 -5.03
CA SER A 133 -9.99 8.75 -5.58
C SER A 133 -9.30 9.74 -4.64
N SER A 134 -9.85 9.98 -3.44
CA SER A 134 -9.22 10.86 -2.45
C SER A 134 -7.87 10.29 -1.98
N ARG A 135 -6.89 11.20 -1.88
CA ARG A 135 -5.55 10.93 -1.33
C ARG A 135 -5.63 10.86 0.18
N CYS A 136 -4.90 9.92 0.78
CA CYS A 136 -4.63 9.96 2.20
C CYS A 136 -3.33 10.75 2.38
N TRP A 137 -3.43 11.97 2.91
CA TRP A 137 -2.24 12.62 3.44
C TRP A 137 -2.15 12.18 4.88
N ILE A 138 -1.17 11.32 5.15
CA ILE A 138 -0.80 10.97 6.51
C ILE A 138 0.58 11.57 6.67
N GLN A 139 0.66 12.79 7.19
CA GLN A 139 1.89 13.21 7.84
C GLN A 139 1.97 12.47 9.18
N ALA A 140 3.18 12.19 9.67
CA ALA A 140 3.37 11.61 11.02
C ALA A 140 2.68 12.47 12.12
N GLU A 141 2.42 13.74 11.81
CA GLU A 141 1.81 14.74 12.67
C GLU A 141 0.27 14.76 12.59
N ASP A 142 -0.34 14.17 11.55
CA ASP A 142 -1.79 14.15 11.35
C ASP A 142 -2.44 13.09 12.26
N ARG A 143 -2.60 13.43 13.54
CA ARG A 143 -3.44 12.68 14.47
C ARG A 143 -4.91 12.88 14.09
N ILE A 144 -5.53 11.84 13.51
CA ILE A 144 -7.00 11.69 13.43
C ILE A 144 -7.54 11.43 14.84
#